data_AF-A0A672F8G8-F1
#
_entry.id   AF-A0A672F8G8-F1
#
_cell.length_a   1.000
_cell.length_b   1.000
_cell.length_c   1.000
_cell.angle_alpha   90.00
_cell.angle_beta   90.00
_cell.angle_gamma   90.00
#
_symmetry.space_group_name_H-M   'P 1'
#
loop_
_entity.id
_entity.type
_entity.pdbx_description
1 polymer ?
#
loop_
_entity_poly.entity_id
_entity_poly.type
_entity_poly.pdbx_seq_one_letter_code
_entity_poly.pdbx_strand_id
1 'polypeptide(L)'
;MAADEDDSKYFVREIERNDGSVLRLKQCYIGDVGCVVWDAAIVLAKYLETAEFYDPAAGVNAWSASSVLELGAGTGAAGLMAAALGSEHVSEFLPSPRFVLMADCIYYEQSVVPLVETLKLLSGPETCIICCYEQRTEGGNPEVERRFFELLQQNFSCEKIPADRQDPEFSSPDIHILHIRKRKT
;
A
#
# COMPACT_ATOMS: atom_id res chain seq x y z
N MET A 1 5.02 -31.08 9.32
CA MET A 1 5.07 -31.61 7.95
C MET A 1 3.96 -30.92 7.19
N ALA A 2 4.29 -29.86 6.45
CA ALA A 2 3.32 -29.25 5.54
C ALA A 2 3.05 -30.27 4.43
N ALA A 3 1.79 -30.65 4.25
CA ALA A 3 1.37 -31.56 3.21
C ALA A 3 1.76 -30.97 1.84
N ASP A 4 2.07 -31.83 0.87
CA ASP A 4 2.16 -31.46 -0.54
C ASP A 4 0.90 -30.67 -0.93
N GLU A 5 1.01 -29.34 -0.94
CA GLU A 5 -0.02 -28.47 -1.46
C GLU A 5 0.04 -28.56 -2.98
N ASP A 6 -1.06 -29.06 -3.56
CA ASP A 6 -1.30 -29.17 -4.99
C ASP A 6 -1.06 -27.82 -5.70
N ASP A 7 0.11 -27.69 -6.35
CA ASP A 7 0.54 -26.51 -7.11
C ASP A 7 -0.47 -26.13 -8.23
N SER A 8 -1.45 -26.98 -8.55
CA SER A 8 -2.53 -26.67 -9.49
C SER A 8 -3.55 -25.64 -8.97
N LYS A 9 -3.51 -25.27 -7.68
CA LYS A 9 -4.44 -24.31 -7.05
C LYS A 9 -3.95 -22.86 -7.06
N TYR A 10 -2.68 -22.64 -7.42
CA TYR A 10 -2.05 -21.33 -7.36
C TYR A 10 -1.32 -20.99 -8.66
N PHE A 11 -1.17 -19.70 -8.92
CA PHE A 11 -0.25 -19.19 -9.94
C PHE A 11 0.70 -18.18 -9.35
N VAL A 12 1.83 -17.98 -10.02
CA VAL A 12 2.81 -16.96 -9.64
C VAL A 12 2.51 -15.70 -10.45
N ARG A 13 2.25 -14.60 -9.74
CA ARG A 13 2.30 -13.26 -10.31
C ARG A 13 3.70 -12.71 -10.13
N GLU A 14 4.28 -12.28 -11.22
CA GLU A 14 5.60 -11.65 -11.25
C GLU A 14 5.44 -10.14 -11.34
N ILE A 15 6.22 -9.42 -10.53
CA ILE A 15 6.37 -7.96 -10.59
C ILE A 15 7.86 -7.68 -10.79
N GLU A 16 8.20 -7.12 -11.95
CA GLU A 16 9.57 -6.74 -12.28
C GLU A 16 9.93 -5.41 -11.61
N ARG A 17 11.08 -5.42 -10.93
CA ARG A 17 11.68 -4.26 -10.28
C ARG A 17 12.52 -3.45 -11.26
N ASN A 18 12.77 -2.19 -10.93
CA ASN A 18 13.56 -1.29 -11.78
C ASN A 18 15.03 -1.73 -11.92
N ASP A 19 15.53 -2.55 -10.99
CA ASP A 19 16.87 -3.17 -11.06
C ASP A 19 16.92 -4.47 -11.90
N GLY A 20 15.79 -4.86 -12.51
CA GLY A 20 15.64 -6.07 -13.32
C GLY A 20 15.45 -7.36 -12.51
N SER A 21 15.43 -7.30 -11.18
CA SER A 21 15.04 -8.44 -10.35
C SER A 21 13.52 -8.58 -10.28
N VAL A 22 13.02 -9.75 -9.86
CA VAL A 22 11.59 -10.08 -9.93
C VAL A 22 11.05 -10.49 -8.56
N LEU A 23 9.98 -9.82 -8.13
CA LEU A 23 9.16 -10.25 -7.01
C LEU A 23 8.12 -11.27 -7.50
N ARG A 24 8.00 -12.38 -6.78
CA ARG A 24 7.10 -13.48 -7.12
C ARG A 24 6.10 -13.70 -6.01
N LEU A 25 4.82 -13.53 -6.34
CA LEU A 25 3.70 -13.68 -5.40
C LEU A 25 2.83 -14.85 -5.81
N LYS A 26 2.57 -15.78 -4.89
CA LYS A 26 1.58 -16.84 -5.13
C LYS A 26 0.18 -16.28 -4.93
N GLN A 27 -0.68 -16.45 -5.95
CA GLN A 27 -2.10 -16.13 -5.92
C GLN A 27 -2.92 -17.40 -6.10
N CYS A 28 -4.08 -17.50 -5.45
CA CYS A 28 -5.02 -18.61 -5.67
C CYS A 28 -5.78 -18.42 -6.97
N TYR A 29 -6.02 -19.48 -7.74
CA TYR A 29 -6.98 -19.43 -8.87
C TYR A 29 -8.42 -19.24 -8.42
N ILE A 30 -8.75 -19.76 -7.22
CA ILE A 30 -10.09 -19.71 -6.62
C ILE A 30 -9.90 -19.27 -5.16
N GLY A 31 -10.56 -18.18 -4.77
CA GLY A 31 -10.48 -17.63 -3.42
C GLY A 31 -11.19 -16.29 -3.31
N ASP A 32 -11.18 -15.73 -2.10
CA ASP A 32 -11.74 -14.41 -1.83
C ASP A 32 -10.78 -13.30 -2.23
N VAL A 33 -11.23 -12.05 -2.08
CA VAL A 33 -10.49 -10.81 -2.39
C VAL A 33 -9.07 -10.73 -1.79
N GLY A 34 -8.80 -11.45 -0.70
CA GLY A 34 -7.48 -11.48 -0.04
C GLY A 34 -6.41 -12.28 -0.79
N CYS A 35 -6.78 -13.08 -1.78
CA CYS A 35 -5.84 -13.92 -2.55
C CYS A 35 -5.38 -13.29 -3.88
N VAL A 36 -5.78 -12.04 -4.14
CA VAL A 36 -5.53 -11.34 -5.39
C VAL A 36 -4.51 -10.22 -5.19
N VAL A 37 -3.59 -10.07 -6.14
CA VAL A 37 -2.79 -8.85 -6.28
C VAL A 37 -3.64 -7.83 -7.02
N TRP A 38 -4.16 -6.84 -6.28
CA TRP A 38 -4.96 -5.74 -6.82
C TRP A 38 -4.11 -4.77 -7.63
N ASP A 39 -4.69 -4.13 -8.65
CA ASP A 39 -3.96 -3.18 -9.50
C ASP A 39 -3.40 -2.00 -8.68
N ALA A 40 -4.15 -1.51 -7.69
CA ALA A 40 -3.65 -0.50 -6.76
C ALA A 40 -2.41 -0.95 -5.96
N ALA A 41 -2.26 -2.25 -5.70
CA ALA A 41 -1.04 -2.78 -5.05
C ALA A 41 0.16 -2.76 -5.99
N ILE A 42 -0.05 -2.97 -7.29
CA ILE A 42 1.00 -2.90 -8.31
C ILE A 42 1.41 -1.45 -8.54
N VAL A 43 0.43 -0.56 -8.72
CA VAL A 43 0.67 0.89 -8.86
C VAL A 43 1.43 1.41 -7.64
N LEU A 44 1.02 1.02 -6.43
CA LEU A 44 1.76 1.38 -5.22
C LEU A 44 3.19 0.83 -5.26
N ALA A 45 3.37 -0.47 -5.53
CA ALA A 45 4.69 -1.10 -5.54
C ALA A 45 5.66 -0.40 -6.51
N LYS A 46 5.20 -0.05 -7.72
CA LYS A 46 6.02 0.68 -8.71
C LYS A 46 6.28 2.12 -8.31
N TYR A 47 5.31 2.79 -7.68
CA TYR A 47 5.51 4.12 -7.12
C TYR A 47 6.63 4.16 -6.05
N LEU A 48 6.76 3.10 -5.23
CA LEU A 48 7.83 3.01 -4.21
C LEU A 48 9.24 2.92 -4.82
N GLU A 49 9.37 2.54 -6.09
CA GLU A 49 10.64 2.46 -6.82
C GLU A 49 10.99 3.74 -7.60
N THR A 50 10.13 4.76 -7.56
CA THR A 50 10.40 6.04 -8.23
C THR A 50 11.56 6.78 -7.57
N ALA A 51 12.20 7.68 -8.30
CA ALA A 51 13.31 8.49 -7.80
C ALA A 51 12.96 9.36 -6.58
N GLU A 52 11.67 9.55 -6.29
CA GLU A 52 11.20 10.18 -5.05
C GLU A 52 11.64 9.41 -3.81
N PHE A 53 11.70 8.07 -3.89
CA PHE A 53 12.04 7.21 -2.76
C PHE A 53 13.32 6.41 -2.98
N TYR A 54 13.65 6.08 -4.22
CA TYR A 54 14.76 5.19 -4.53
C TYR A 54 15.49 5.64 -5.82
N ASP A 55 16.67 6.23 -5.62
CA ASP A 55 17.62 6.55 -6.68
C ASP A 55 19.05 6.27 -6.16
N PRO A 56 19.58 5.07 -6.42
CA PRO A 56 20.93 4.70 -6.01
C PRO A 56 22.02 5.59 -6.62
N ALA A 57 21.81 6.13 -7.82
CA ALA A 57 22.79 7.00 -8.46
C ALA A 57 22.88 8.37 -7.77
N ALA A 58 21.76 8.87 -7.24
CA ALA A 58 21.70 10.06 -6.39
C ALA A 58 21.92 9.78 -4.89
N GLY A 59 22.10 8.52 -4.49
CA GLY A 59 22.26 8.10 -3.08
C GLY A 59 20.96 8.18 -2.26
N VAL A 60 19.80 8.17 -2.92
CA VAL A 60 18.49 8.21 -2.28
C VAL A 60 17.99 6.79 -2.06
N ASN A 61 17.77 6.41 -0.81
CA ASN A 61 16.98 5.23 -0.45
C ASN A 61 16.18 5.52 0.81
N ALA A 62 14.93 5.94 0.63
CA ALA A 62 14.00 6.24 1.70
C ALA A 62 13.58 5.00 2.51
N TRP A 63 13.79 3.79 1.98
CA TRP A 63 13.37 2.52 2.58
C TRP A 63 14.43 1.92 3.50
N SER A 64 15.71 2.20 3.25
CA SER A 64 16.83 1.71 4.04
C SER A 64 16.65 2.01 5.53
N ALA A 65 16.61 0.95 6.36
CA ALA A 65 16.46 1.04 7.81
C ALA A 65 15.22 1.82 8.27
N SER A 66 14.19 1.91 7.41
CA SER A 66 12.91 2.51 7.77
C SER A 66 11.95 1.46 8.31
N SER A 67 11.22 1.82 9.36
CA SER A 67 10.11 1.02 9.86
C SER A 67 8.88 1.18 8.97
N VAL A 68 8.44 0.08 8.36
CA VAL A 68 7.30 0.06 7.42
C VAL A 68 6.25 -0.92 7.94
N LEU A 69 4.99 -0.50 7.87
CA LEU A 69 3.82 -1.33 8.18
C LEU A 69 2.85 -1.31 7.00
N GLU A 70 2.44 -2.47 6.51
CA GLU A 70 1.39 -2.59 5.50
C GLU A 70 0.05 -2.95 6.16
N LEU A 71 -1.00 -2.18 5.86
CA LEU A 71 -2.37 -2.51 6.25
C LEU A 71 -3.11 -3.09 5.05
N GLY A 72 -3.90 -4.14 5.28
CA GLY A 72 -4.69 -4.77 4.22
C GLY A 72 -3.85 -5.48 3.17
N ALA A 73 -2.69 -6.03 3.56
CA ALA A 73 -1.66 -6.55 2.67
C ALA A 73 -2.16 -7.53 1.60
N GLY A 74 -3.25 -8.28 1.85
CA GLY A 74 -3.72 -9.33 0.93
C GLY A 74 -2.60 -10.35 0.70
N THR A 75 -2.01 -10.32 -0.50
CA THR A 75 -0.85 -11.14 -0.89
C THR A 75 0.51 -10.58 -0.41
N GLY A 76 0.54 -9.36 0.13
CA GLY A 76 1.73 -8.70 0.68
C GLY A 76 2.60 -7.98 -0.35
N ALA A 77 2.06 -7.62 -1.52
CA ALA A 77 2.85 -7.03 -2.61
C ALA A 77 3.59 -5.74 -2.22
N ALA A 78 2.91 -4.77 -1.58
CA ALA A 78 3.54 -3.50 -1.26
C ALA A 78 4.53 -3.64 -0.09
N GLY A 79 4.22 -4.47 0.91
CA GLY A 79 5.11 -4.78 2.02
C GLY A 79 6.35 -5.56 1.60
N LEU A 80 6.20 -6.55 0.70
CA LEU A 80 7.34 -7.29 0.13
C LEU A 80 8.23 -6.38 -0.71
N MET A 81 7.65 -5.45 -1.48
CA MET A 81 8.44 -4.45 -2.21
C MET A 81 9.25 -3.58 -1.23
N ALA A 82 8.61 -3.00 -0.21
CA ALA A 82 9.32 -2.19 0.79
C ALA A 82 10.44 -2.98 1.50
N ALA A 83 10.17 -4.24 1.90
CA ALA A 83 11.16 -5.10 2.52
C ALA A 83 12.33 -5.40 1.58
N ALA A 84 12.04 -5.68 0.31
CA ALA A 84 13.05 -5.95 -0.69
C ALA A 84 13.85 -4.69 -1.10
N LEU A 85 13.40 -3.50 -0.72
CA LEU A 85 14.12 -2.23 -0.83
C LEU A 85 14.90 -1.86 0.46
N GLY A 86 14.81 -2.69 1.51
CA GLY A 86 15.61 -2.58 2.74
C GLY A 86 14.87 -2.08 3.98
N SER A 87 13.53 -2.10 4.00
CA SER A 87 12.76 -1.76 5.20
C SER A 87 12.77 -2.87 6.25
N GLU A 88 12.71 -2.50 7.54
CA GLU A 88 12.56 -3.44 8.65
C GLU A 88 11.08 -3.62 9.04
N HIS A 89 10.69 -4.86 9.34
CA HIS A 89 9.32 -5.19 9.75
C HIS A 89 9.06 -4.80 11.21
N VAL A 90 7.95 -4.13 11.48
CA VAL A 90 7.59 -3.68 12.83
C VAL A 90 6.90 -4.81 13.61
N SER A 91 7.54 -5.32 14.66
CA SER A 91 6.98 -6.33 15.56
C SER A 91 6.22 -5.75 16.77
N GLU A 92 6.46 -4.48 17.10
CA GLU A 92 5.85 -3.76 18.23
C GLU A 92 5.32 -2.40 17.75
N PHE A 93 4.08 -2.02 18.11
CA PHE A 93 3.43 -0.80 17.60
C PHE A 93 4.08 0.53 18.05
N LEU A 94 5.14 0.46 18.86
CA LEU A 94 5.94 1.59 19.29
C LEU A 94 7.44 1.29 19.08
N PRO A 95 8.24 2.25 18.57
CA PRO A 95 7.82 3.57 18.08
C PRO A 95 6.93 3.47 16.83
N SER A 96 6.11 4.50 16.58
CA SER A 96 5.25 4.55 15.39
C SER A 96 6.07 4.32 14.11
N PRO A 97 5.54 3.58 13.12
CA PRO A 97 6.25 3.34 11.88
C PRO A 97 6.52 4.66 11.13
N ARG A 98 7.65 4.71 10.42
CA ARG A 98 7.96 5.83 9.52
C ARG A 98 7.00 5.85 8.33
N PHE A 99 6.69 4.67 7.78
CA PHE A 99 5.72 4.54 6.70
C PHE A 99 4.61 3.56 7.04
N VAL A 100 3.38 3.92 6.68
CA VAL A 100 2.25 2.99 6.62
C VAL A 100 1.83 2.89 5.16
N LEU A 101 1.81 1.68 4.63
CA LEU A 101 1.38 1.40 3.26
C LEU A 101 -0.04 0.86 3.27
N MET A 102 -0.87 1.34 2.35
CA MET A 102 -2.23 0.86 2.15
C MET A 102 -2.48 0.71 0.66
N ALA A 103 -2.82 -0.49 0.22
CA ALA A 103 -3.24 -0.77 -1.15
C ALA A 103 -4.67 -1.31 -1.12
N ASP A 104 -5.59 -0.56 -1.74
CA ASP A 104 -7.00 -0.92 -1.94
C ASP A 104 -7.80 -1.28 -0.67
N CYS A 105 -7.50 -0.60 0.44
CA CYS A 105 -8.16 -0.84 1.73
C CYS A 105 -9.55 -0.16 1.88
N ILE A 106 -10.04 0.56 0.86
CA ILE A 106 -11.25 1.41 0.94
C ILE A 106 -12.34 0.79 0.06
N TYR A 107 -13.11 -0.17 0.60
CA TYR A 107 -14.12 -0.89 -0.18
C TYR A 107 -15.33 -1.41 0.62
N TYR A 108 -15.21 -1.61 1.95
CA TYR A 108 -16.34 -1.98 2.80
C TYR A 108 -16.72 -0.85 3.77
N GLU A 109 -18.01 -0.50 3.83
CA GLU A 109 -18.54 0.53 4.74
C GLU A 109 -18.20 0.21 6.20
N GLN A 110 -18.28 -1.07 6.58
CA GLN A 110 -18.04 -1.52 7.96
C GLN A 110 -16.57 -1.34 8.39
N SER A 111 -15.62 -1.32 7.44
CA SER A 111 -14.20 -1.15 7.76
C SER A 111 -13.78 0.32 7.86
N VAL A 112 -14.60 1.27 7.39
CA VAL A 112 -14.21 2.69 7.32
C VAL A 112 -13.86 3.26 8.70
N VAL A 113 -14.73 3.09 9.70
CA VAL A 113 -14.48 3.62 11.04
C VAL A 113 -13.30 2.91 11.72
N PRO A 114 -13.23 1.56 11.78
CA PRO A 114 -12.07 0.87 12.34
C PRO A 114 -10.75 1.25 11.67
N LEU A 115 -10.73 1.39 10.35
CA LEU A 115 -9.53 1.73 9.58
C LEU A 115 -8.98 3.11 9.99
N VAL A 116 -9.84 4.13 10.06
CA VAL A 116 -9.43 5.48 10.46
C VAL A 116 -8.92 5.49 11.91
N GLU A 117 -9.56 4.77 12.83
CA GLU A 117 -9.09 4.65 14.21
C GLU A 117 -7.74 3.92 14.32
N THR A 118 -7.54 2.86 13.53
CA THR A 118 -6.24 2.19 13.42
C THR A 118 -5.15 3.13 12.90
N LEU A 119 -5.44 3.94 11.87
CA LEU A 119 -4.48 4.96 11.38
C LEU A 119 -4.13 5.98 12.46
N LYS A 120 -5.11 6.44 13.26
CA LYS A 120 -4.88 7.40 14.36
C LYS A 120 -3.99 6.81 15.45
N LEU A 121 -4.19 5.53 15.77
CA LEU A 121 -3.45 4.79 16.78
C LEU A 121 -1.99 4.58 16.36
N LEU A 122 -1.77 4.17 15.12
CA LEU A 122 -0.45 3.81 14.61
C LEU A 122 0.40 5.04 14.25
N SER A 123 -0.23 6.12 13.80
CA SER A 123 0.51 7.27 13.23
C SER A 123 1.02 8.24 14.30
N GLY A 124 2.32 8.46 14.28
CA GLY A 124 3.02 9.52 14.99
C GLY A 124 3.21 10.80 14.16
N PRO A 125 3.88 11.83 14.70
CA PRO A 125 4.12 13.10 14.00
C PRO A 125 4.93 12.97 12.70
N GLU A 126 5.84 11.99 12.65
CA GLU A 126 6.73 11.74 11.51
C GLU A 126 6.22 10.66 10.56
N THR A 127 5.12 9.98 10.91
CA THR A 127 4.55 8.91 10.08
C THR A 127 4.02 9.48 8.77
N CYS A 128 4.45 8.88 7.66
CA CYS A 128 3.91 9.11 6.33
C CYS A 128 3.06 7.90 5.92
N ILE A 129 1.76 8.08 5.82
CA ILE A 129 0.89 7.04 5.26
C ILE A 129 0.85 7.24 3.73
N ILE A 130 1.16 6.21 2.97
CA ILE A 130 1.02 6.17 1.51
C ILE A 130 -0.18 5.28 1.20
N CYS A 131 -1.27 5.89 0.75
CA CYS A 131 -2.51 5.19 0.41
C CYS A 131 -2.71 5.19 -1.10
N CYS A 132 -2.78 4.00 -1.67
CA CYS A 132 -3.14 3.79 -3.07
C CYS A 132 -4.46 3.03 -3.13
N TYR A 133 -5.43 3.53 -3.87
CA TYR A 133 -6.73 2.87 -4.03
C TYR A 133 -7.30 3.10 -5.42
N GLU A 134 -8.12 2.16 -5.87
CA GLU A 134 -8.91 2.28 -7.09
C GLU A 134 -10.25 2.95 -6.77
N GLN A 135 -10.57 4.04 -7.47
CA GLN A 135 -11.86 4.70 -7.36
C GLN A 135 -12.92 3.89 -8.09
N ARG A 136 -13.99 3.51 -7.36
CA ARG A 136 -15.08 2.69 -7.89
C ARG A 136 -16.39 3.46 -7.84
N THR A 137 -17.10 3.49 -8.97
CA THR A 137 -18.38 4.23 -9.11
C THR A 137 -19.61 3.36 -8.93
N GLU A 138 -19.45 2.04 -8.78
CA GLU A 138 -20.56 1.09 -8.72
C GLU A 138 -21.05 0.85 -7.27
N GLY A 139 -22.35 0.56 -7.12
CA GLY A 139 -22.94 0.19 -5.84
C GLY A 139 -22.75 1.27 -4.77
N GLY A 140 -22.42 0.86 -3.54
CA GLY A 140 -22.18 1.76 -2.42
C GLY A 140 -20.74 2.28 -2.29
N ASN A 141 -19.87 2.01 -3.27
CA ASN A 141 -18.45 2.40 -3.19
C ASN A 141 -18.25 3.93 -3.11
N PRO A 142 -19.00 4.77 -3.86
CA PRO A 142 -18.88 6.23 -3.74
C PRO A 142 -19.16 6.74 -2.31
N GLU A 143 -20.14 6.14 -1.62
CA GLU A 143 -20.47 6.49 -0.25
C GLU A 143 -19.38 6.06 0.74
N VAL A 144 -18.81 4.86 0.56
CA VAL A 144 -17.69 4.34 1.36
C VAL A 144 -16.48 5.26 1.24
N GLU A 145 -16.11 5.62 0.01
CA GLU A 145 -15.00 6.52 -0.28
C GLU A 145 -15.22 7.90 0.37
N ARG A 146 -16.40 8.50 0.13
CA ARG A 146 -16.76 9.79 0.72
C ARG A 146 -16.70 9.74 2.25
N ARG A 147 -17.27 8.70 2.86
CA ARG A 147 -17.31 8.54 4.31
C ARG A 147 -15.91 8.38 4.90
N PHE A 148 -15.03 7.64 4.22
CA PHE A 148 -13.63 7.50 4.61
C PHE A 148 -12.92 8.86 4.63
N PHE A 149 -13.00 9.64 3.56
CA PHE A 149 -12.35 10.95 3.50
C PHE A 149 -12.91 11.96 4.51
N GLU A 150 -14.23 11.95 4.75
CA GLU A 150 -14.85 12.80 5.77
C GLU A 150 -14.34 12.54 7.19
N LEU A 151 -14.10 11.27 7.53
CA LEU A 151 -13.54 10.90 8.83
C LEU A 151 -12.03 11.17 8.88
N LEU A 152 -11.31 10.79 7.82
CA LEU A 152 -9.86 10.95 7.75
C LEU A 152 -9.44 12.42 7.89
N GLN A 153 -10.15 13.33 7.23
CA GLN A 153 -9.85 14.77 7.27
C GLN A 153 -10.03 15.42 8.65
N GLN A 154 -10.65 14.74 9.63
CA GLN A 154 -10.76 15.28 10.99
C GLN A 154 -9.41 15.30 11.71
N ASN A 155 -8.50 14.37 11.37
CA ASN A 155 -7.22 14.22 12.05
C ASN A 155 -6.01 14.27 11.11
N PHE A 156 -6.22 14.15 9.80
CA PHE A 156 -5.15 14.06 8.81
C PHE A 156 -5.26 15.13 7.71
N SER A 157 -4.11 15.49 7.15
CA SER A 157 -3.99 16.17 5.86
C SER A 157 -3.69 15.14 4.79
N CYS A 158 -4.31 15.28 3.62
CA CYS A 158 -4.13 14.38 2.49
C CYS A 158 -3.67 15.20 1.28
N GLU A 159 -2.62 14.75 0.62
CA GLU A 159 -2.12 15.30 -0.64
C GLU A 159 -2.24 14.21 -1.71
N LYS A 160 -2.92 14.52 -2.81
CA LYS A 160 -2.97 13.62 -3.97
C LYS A 160 -1.72 13.78 -4.81
N ILE A 161 -1.09 12.65 -5.13
CA ILE A 161 0.10 12.61 -5.96
C ILE A 161 -0.32 12.73 -7.43
N PRO A 162 0.19 13.73 -8.17
CA PRO A 162 -0.13 13.92 -9.58
C PRO A 162 0.47 12.80 -10.43
N ALA A 163 -0.14 12.54 -11.58
CA ALA A 163 0.22 11.40 -12.44
C ALA A 163 1.67 11.45 -12.96
N ASP A 164 2.24 12.64 -13.13
CA ASP A 164 3.64 12.84 -13.56
C ASP A 164 4.69 12.46 -12.50
N ARG A 165 4.26 12.28 -11.24
CA ARG A 165 5.07 11.74 -10.15
C ARG A 165 4.86 10.23 -9.93
N GLN A 166 3.95 9.62 -10.67
CA GLN A 166 3.71 8.17 -10.61
C GLN A 166 4.58 7.44 -11.63
N ASP A 167 4.56 6.11 -11.58
CA ASP A 167 5.20 5.31 -12.62
C ASP A 167 4.50 5.54 -13.98
N PRO A 168 5.25 5.83 -15.06
CA PRO A 168 4.67 6.18 -16.36
C PRO A 168 3.95 5.01 -17.05
N GLU A 169 4.31 3.77 -16.72
CA GLU A 169 3.68 2.56 -17.26
C GLU A 169 2.63 2.01 -16.28
N PHE A 170 2.92 2.06 -14.99
CA PHE A 170 2.08 1.49 -13.95
C PHE A 170 1.31 2.58 -13.19
N SER A 171 0.42 3.27 -13.90
CA SER A 171 -0.53 4.24 -13.36
C SER A 171 -1.88 4.18 -14.10
N SER A 172 -2.93 4.73 -13.49
CA SER A 172 -4.29 4.76 -14.06
C SER A 172 -5.03 6.02 -13.63
N PRO A 173 -5.91 6.61 -14.46
CA PRO A 173 -6.75 7.74 -14.06
C PRO A 173 -7.70 7.40 -12.90
N ASP A 174 -8.03 6.12 -12.75
CA ASP A 174 -8.94 5.62 -11.72
C ASP A 174 -8.20 5.13 -10.47
N ILE A 175 -6.87 5.06 -10.48
CA ILE A 175 -6.06 4.67 -9.31
C ILE A 175 -5.35 5.89 -8.76
N HIS A 176 -5.62 6.21 -7.49
CA HIS A 176 -5.12 7.41 -6.84
C HIS A 176 -4.11 7.06 -5.76
N ILE A 177 -2.98 7.78 -5.75
CA ILE A 177 -1.99 7.73 -4.67
C ILE A 177 -2.12 8.99 -3.82
N LEU A 178 -2.16 8.82 -2.50
CA LEU A 178 -2.28 9.87 -1.52
C LEU A 178 -1.14 9.78 -0.49
N HIS A 179 -0.52 10.91 -0.20
CA HIS A 179 0.29 11.09 1.00
C HIS A 179 -0.58 11.65 2.12
N ILE A 180 -0.71 10.88 3.20
CA ILE A 180 -1.55 11.22 4.35
C ILE A 180 -0.65 11.41 5.57
N ARG A 181 -0.81 12.53 6.26
CA ARG A 181 -0.04 12.89 7.45
C ARG A 181 -0.96 13.38 8.56
N LYS A 182 -0.62 13.04 9.81
CA LYS A 182 -1.36 13.51 10.97
C LYS A 182 -1.23 15.03 11.05
N ARG A 183 -2.34 15.75 11.25
CA ARG A 183 -2.29 17.21 11.45
C ARG A 183 -1.54 17.50 12.74
N LYS A 184 -0.72 18.55 12.71
CA LYS A 184 -0.10 19.08 13.93
C LYS A 184 -1.24 19.69 14.76
N THR A 185 -1.44 19.16 15.96
CA THR A 185 -2.38 19.70 16.95
C THR A 185 -1.89 21.06 17.45
#